data_AF-A0A9W7B2P8-F1
#
_entry.id   AF-A0A9W7B2P8-F1
#
_cell.length_a   1.000
_cell.length_b   1.000
_cell.length_c   1.000
_cell.angle_alpha   90.00
_cell.angle_beta   90.00
_cell.angle_gamma   90.00
#
_symmetry.space_group_name_H-M   'P 1'
#
loop_
_entity.id
_entity.type
_entity.pdbx_description
1 polymer ?
#
loop_
_entity_poly.entity_id
_entity_poly.type
_entity_poly.pdbx_seq_one_letter_code
_entity_poly.pdbx_strand_id
1 'polypeptide(L)'
;MYGSEKCITKCCGNDVTCNETSREWNHKWLYFSNALYIIFAIVVIASGIANLTAIQLMELFPFTRDIIEGMISLLFFLLIAACAGICGTRSRSKPTLVAWLFLLILICVSEIIVAVLLQVNFSASTFDKYSETQFLANWKALVEKAETDSEYLEWIQEQQDLGTCCGWLDSSDAEENPAYLSCDTAYTAVCSDYFSENFSTKFGDFQTISLALAIVQVCMATGTFAIICRLKEFYKSEEVDFGDYVHVPFGKIKRVEDLIG
;
A
#
# COMPACT_ATOMS: atom_id res chain seq x y z
N MET A 1 -15.19 27.95 35.28
CA MET A 1 -15.66 26.87 34.37
C MET A 1 -16.00 27.53 33.04
N TYR A 2 -15.10 27.50 32.06
CA TYR A 2 -15.42 27.95 30.71
C TYR A 2 -16.36 26.91 30.09
N GLY A 3 -17.57 27.33 29.74
CA GLY A 3 -18.52 26.47 29.04
C GLY A 3 -17.91 26.06 27.71
N SER A 4 -17.77 24.76 27.48
CA SER A 4 -17.47 24.22 26.15
C SER A 4 -18.61 24.65 25.23
N GLU A 5 -18.37 25.64 24.38
CA GLU A 5 -19.31 26.01 23.33
C GLU A 5 -19.47 24.81 22.41
N LYS A 6 -20.65 24.19 22.45
CA LYS A 6 -21.03 23.14 21.52
C LYS A 6 -21.17 23.79 20.15
N CYS A 7 -20.30 23.45 19.21
CA CYS A 7 -20.51 23.82 17.83
C CYS A 7 -21.45 22.79 17.17
N ILE A 8 -22.46 23.27 16.46
CA ILE A 8 -23.38 22.44 15.66
C ILE A 8 -23.04 22.71 14.20
N THR A 9 -22.72 21.65 13.44
CA THR A 9 -22.38 21.74 12.03
C THR A 9 -23.26 20.94 11.10
N LYS A 10 -23.63 21.52 9.95
CA LYS A 10 -24.45 20.83 8.94
C LYS A 10 -23.57 20.05 7.96
N CYS A 11 -23.64 18.73 8.06
CA CYS A 11 -22.98 17.77 7.17
C CYS A 11 -24.05 17.02 6.36
N CYS A 12 -24.06 17.21 5.03
CA CYS A 12 -25.03 16.56 4.14
C CYS A 12 -26.51 16.74 4.58
N GLY A 13 -26.84 17.88 5.18
CA GLY A 13 -28.19 18.19 5.66
C GLY A 13 -28.49 17.77 7.12
N ASN A 14 -27.57 17.05 7.77
CA ASN A 14 -27.72 16.62 9.16
C ASN A 14 -26.88 17.47 10.12
N ASP A 15 -27.42 17.74 11.31
CA ASP A 15 -26.71 18.44 12.38
C ASP A 15 -25.73 17.50 13.10
N VAL A 16 -24.45 17.89 13.15
CA VAL A 16 -23.36 17.16 13.78
C VAL A 16 -22.78 18.04 14.89
N THR A 17 -22.81 17.55 16.12
CA THR A 17 -22.22 18.28 17.25
C THR A 17 -20.70 18.07 17.29
N CYS A 18 -19.95 19.11 17.64
CA CYS A 18 -18.51 19.05 17.82
C CYS A 18 -18.02 19.98 18.93
N ASN A 19 -16.90 19.59 19.55
CA ASN A 19 -16.17 20.38 20.55
C ASN A 19 -14.90 20.94 19.90
N GLU A 20 -14.42 22.13 20.29
CA GLU A 20 -13.24 22.77 19.69
C GLU A 20 -11.98 21.91 19.79
N THR A 21 -11.80 21.18 20.89
CA THR A 21 -10.72 20.20 21.05
C THR A 21 -10.75 19.10 19.98
N SER A 22 -11.94 18.67 19.58
CA SER A 22 -12.10 17.67 18.50
C SER A 22 -11.78 18.24 17.11
N ARG A 23 -11.87 19.57 16.93
CA ARG A 23 -11.55 20.25 15.66
C ARG A 23 -10.05 20.23 15.40
N GLU A 24 -9.26 20.73 16.35
CA GLU A 24 -7.80 20.74 16.21
C GLU A 24 -7.22 19.34 16.18
N TRP A 25 -7.77 18.43 16.99
CA TRP A 25 -7.30 17.06 17.04
C TRP A 25 -7.52 16.34 15.70
N ASN A 26 -8.70 16.48 15.06
CA ASN A 26 -8.95 15.88 13.75
C ASN A 26 -8.02 16.41 12.66
N HIS A 27 -7.72 17.73 12.67
CA HIS A 27 -6.82 18.34 11.69
C HIS A 27 -5.37 17.86 11.87
N LYS A 28 -4.86 17.90 13.11
CA LYS A 28 -3.51 17.42 13.45
C LYS A 28 -3.37 15.92 13.17
N TRP A 29 -4.37 15.13 13.54
CA TRP A 29 -4.42 13.69 13.27
C TRP A 29 -4.40 13.39 11.78
N LEU A 30 -5.26 14.04 10.96
CA LEU A 30 -5.28 13.79 9.52
C LEU A 30 -3.96 14.20 8.85
N TYR A 31 -3.38 15.34 9.25
CA TYR A 31 -2.07 15.75 8.76
C TYR A 31 -0.98 14.72 9.09
N PHE A 32 -0.93 14.28 10.35
CA PHE A 32 0.02 13.28 10.83
C PHE A 32 -0.15 11.92 10.13
N SER A 33 -1.39 11.43 10.00
CA SER A 33 -1.69 10.16 9.33
C SER A 33 -1.27 10.19 7.86
N ASN A 34 -1.51 11.28 7.14
CA ASN A 34 -1.03 11.42 5.75
C ASN A 34 0.51 11.47 5.67
N ALA A 35 1.18 12.14 6.62
CA ALA A 35 2.64 12.17 6.67
C ALA A 35 3.24 10.78 6.93
N LEU A 36 2.66 10.01 7.86
CA LEU A 36 3.03 8.61 8.07
C LEU A 36 2.83 7.78 6.80
N TYR A 37 1.70 7.96 6.11
CA TYR A 37 1.40 7.23 4.89
C TYR A 37 2.45 7.49 3.79
N ILE A 38 2.95 8.72 3.67
CA ILE A 38 4.06 9.04 2.76
C ILE A 38 5.34 8.30 3.17
N ILE A 39 5.70 8.32 4.45
CA ILE A 39 6.91 7.63 4.94
C ILE A 39 6.80 6.14 4.65
N PHE A 40 5.66 5.51 4.96
CA PHE A 40 5.43 4.10 4.65
C PHE A 40 5.51 3.82 3.16
N ALA A 41 4.88 4.65 2.31
CA ALA A 41 4.96 4.48 0.86
C ALA A 41 6.41 4.55 0.35
N ILE A 42 7.21 5.49 0.86
CA ILE A 42 8.64 5.60 0.49
C ILE A 42 9.41 4.34 0.90
N VAL A 43 9.20 3.85 2.13
CA VAL A 43 9.88 2.64 2.64
C VAL A 43 9.49 1.44 1.78
N VAL A 44 8.20 1.23 1.50
CA VAL A 44 7.73 0.09 0.70
C VAL A 44 8.24 0.18 -0.74
N ILE A 45 8.24 1.37 -1.36
CA ILE A 45 8.82 1.57 -2.70
C ILE A 45 10.33 1.23 -2.68
N ALA A 46 11.08 1.72 -1.70
CA ALA A 46 12.51 1.44 -1.59
C ALA A 46 12.78 -0.05 -1.40
N SER A 47 12.00 -0.74 -0.55
CA SER A 47 12.06 -2.19 -0.39
C SER A 47 11.69 -2.93 -1.67
N GLY A 48 10.66 -2.47 -2.41
CA GLY A 48 10.28 -3.04 -3.70
C GLY A 48 11.40 -2.93 -4.73
N ILE A 49 12.04 -1.76 -4.83
CA ILE A 49 13.20 -1.54 -5.72
C ILE A 49 14.38 -2.42 -5.31
N ALA A 50 14.65 -2.58 -4.01
CA ALA A 50 15.68 -3.50 -3.54
C ALA A 50 15.36 -4.95 -3.92
N ASN A 51 14.09 -5.38 -3.83
CA ASN A 51 13.69 -6.73 -4.23
C ASN A 51 13.72 -6.96 -5.75
N LEU A 52 13.69 -5.91 -6.58
CA LEU A 52 13.92 -6.02 -8.03
C LEU A 52 15.37 -6.43 -8.37
N THR A 53 16.29 -6.51 -7.41
CA THR A 53 17.63 -7.06 -7.65
C THR A 53 17.72 -8.56 -7.36
N ALA A 54 16.67 -9.20 -6.81
CA ALA A 54 16.63 -10.65 -6.59
C ALA A 54 16.27 -11.39 -7.89
N ILE A 55 17.19 -11.38 -8.86
CA ILE A 55 16.99 -11.87 -10.23
C ILE A 55 16.57 -13.35 -10.21
N GLN A 56 17.23 -14.16 -9.38
CA GLN A 56 17.00 -15.61 -9.26
C GLN A 56 15.55 -15.91 -8.82
N LEU A 57 15.03 -15.15 -7.85
CA LEU A 57 13.65 -15.29 -7.39
C LEU A 57 12.64 -14.91 -8.48
N MET A 58 12.92 -13.86 -9.26
CA MET A 58 12.07 -13.44 -10.37
C MET A 58 12.13 -14.42 -11.55
N GLU A 59 13.23 -15.10 -11.77
CA GLU A 59 13.30 -16.17 -12.77
C GLU A 59 12.52 -17.41 -12.33
N LEU A 60 12.57 -17.77 -11.03
CA LEU A 60 11.74 -18.84 -10.48
C LEU A 60 10.24 -18.48 -10.60
N PHE A 61 9.89 -17.26 -10.21
CA PHE A 61 8.52 -16.74 -10.20
C PHE A 61 8.37 -15.46 -11.06
N PRO A 62 8.26 -15.58 -12.40
CA PRO A 62 8.22 -14.43 -13.32
C PRO A 62 7.14 -13.40 -13.01
N PHE A 63 5.97 -13.87 -12.54
CA PHE A 63 4.86 -12.99 -12.17
C PHE A 63 5.20 -12.07 -10.98
N THR A 64 6.18 -12.42 -10.15
CA THR A 64 6.61 -11.61 -9.00
C THR A 64 7.15 -10.25 -9.46
N ARG A 65 7.86 -10.22 -10.60
CA ARG A 65 8.34 -8.97 -11.18
C ARG A 65 7.19 -8.04 -11.55
N ASP A 66 6.22 -8.55 -12.30
CA ASP A 66 5.05 -7.78 -12.73
C ASP A 66 4.25 -7.26 -11.52
N ILE A 67 4.13 -8.08 -10.46
CA ILE A 67 3.50 -7.67 -9.20
C ILE A 67 4.30 -6.55 -8.52
N ILE A 68 5.62 -6.69 -8.38
CA ILE A 68 6.46 -5.67 -7.72
C ILE A 68 6.43 -4.35 -8.51
N GLU A 69 6.58 -4.39 -9.83
CA GLU A 69 6.51 -3.21 -10.70
C GLU A 69 5.12 -2.54 -10.63
N GLY A 70 4.06 -3.34 -10.62
CA GLY A 70 2.68 -2.88 -10.42
C GLY A 70 2.47 -2.22 -9.04
N MET A 71 3.00 -2.84 -7.98
CA MET A 71 2.94 -2.30 -6.62
C MET A 71 3.71 -0.99 -6.49
N ILE A 72 4.93 -0.90 -7.04
CA ILE A 72 5.72 0.34 -7.04
C ILE A 72 4.95 1.46 -7.76
N SER A 73 4.38 1.17 -8.92
CA SER A 73 3.58 2.13 -9.68
C SER A 73 2.38 2.63 -8.88
N LEU A 74 1.62 1.71 -8.27
CA LEU A 74 0.47 2.04 -7.42
C LEU A 74 0.91 2.89 -6.22
N LEU A 75 1.97 2.51 -5.52
CA LEU A 75 2.50 3.25 -4.36
C LEU A 75 2.99 4.64 -4.72
N PHE A 76 3.52 4.84 -5.93
CA PHE A 76 3.89 6.15 -6.41
C PHE A 76 2.65 7.06 -6.58
N PHE A 77 1.57 6.54 -7.16
CA PHE A 77 0.29 7.26 -7.23
C PHE A 77 -0.27 7.56 -5.83
N LEU A 78 -0.15 6.61 -4.90
CA LEU A 78 -0.53 6.79 -3.50
C LEU A 78 0.27 7.89 -2.81
N LEU A 79 1.56 8.00 -3.10
CA LEU A 79 2.43 9.05 -2.55
C LEU A 79 2.00 10.43 -3.04
N ILE A 80 1.68 10.57 -4.33
CA ILE A 80 1.13 11.81 -4.89
C ILE A 80 -0.22 12.14 -4.23
N ALA A 81 -1.08 11.14 -4.05
CA ALA A 81 -2.38 11.31 -3.42
C ALA A 81 -2.26 11.74 -1.95
N ALA A 82 -1.35 11.14 -1.18
CA ALA A 82 -1.09 11.50 0.21
C ALA A 82 -0.51 12.92 0.33
N CYS A 83 0.37 13.34 -0.60
CA CYS A 83 0.82 14.72 -0.73
C CYS A 83 -0.36 15.68 -0.96
N ALA A 84 -1.31 15.31 -1.82
CA ALA A 84 -2.55 16.07 -2.00
C ALA A 84 -3.39 16.11 -0.71
N GLY A 85 -3.45 15.02 0.06
CA GLY A 85 -4.06 14.96 1.39
C GLY A 85 -3.44 15.95 2.39
N ILE A 86 -2.10 16.01 2.45
CA ILE A 86 -1.36 16.99 3.27
C ILE A 86 -1.65 18.42 2.82
N CYS A 87 -1.52 18.70 1.52
CA CYS A 87 -1.77 20.01 0.95
C CYS A 87 -3.22 20.45 1.17
N GLY A 88 -4.18 19.56 0.98
CA GLY A 88 -5.61 19.81 1.22
C GLY A 88 -5.90 20.08 2.69
N THR A 89 -5.29 19.32 3.60
CA THR A 89 -5.44 19.52 5.05
C THR A 89 -4.81 20.85 5.48
N ARG A 90 -3.60 21.17 5.01
CA ARG A 90 -2.88 22.42 5.32
C ARG A 90 -3.59 23.65 4.77
N SER A 91 -3.90 23.64 3.48
CA SER A 91 -4.57 24.75 2.78
C SER A 91 -6.06 24.85 3.11
N ARG A 92 -6.62 23.84 3.79
CA ARG A 92 -8.05 23.72 4.08
C ARG A 92 -8.90 23.76 2.79
N SER A 93 -8.32 23.30 1.68
CA SER A 93 -8.96 23.26 0.36
C SER A 93 -9.98 22.12 0.28
N LYS A 94 -11.26 22.48 0.28
CA LYS A 94 -12.36 21.50 0.15
C LYS A 94 -12.28 20.67 -1.14
N PRO A 95 -12.03 21.24 -2.34
CA PRO A 95 -11.88 20.44 -3.55
C PRO A 95 -10.75 19.41 -3.46
N THR A 96 -9.61 19.80 -2.88
CA THR A 96 -8.46 18.90 -2.71
C THR A 96 -8.77 17.76 -1.73
N LEU A 97 -9.45 18.05 -0.62
CA LEU A 97 -9.86 17.02 0.34
C LEU A 97 -10.93 16.08 -0.21
N VAL A 98 -11.85 16.57 -1.05
CA VAL A 98 -12.84 15.73 -1.74
C VAL A 98 -12.15 14.81 -2.74
N ALA A 99 -11.19 15.31 -3.52
CA ALA A 99 -10.40 14.48 -4.43
C ALA A 99 -9.61 13.40 -3.66
N TRP A 100 -8.99 13.78 -2.54
CA TRP A 100 -8.32 12.84 -1.65
C TRP A 100 -9.26 11.77 -1.10
N LEU A 101 -10.45 12.15 -0.62
CA LEU A 101 -11.46 11.21 -0.14
C LEU A 101 -11.88 10.21 -1.23
N PHE A 102 -12.09 10.68 -2.46
CA PHE A 102 -12.44 9.81 -3.57
C PHE A 102 -11.32 8.83 -3.90
N LEU A 103 -10.06 9.28 -3.88
CA LEU A 103 -8.90 8.41 -4.06
C LEU A 103 -8.82 7.34 -2.96
N LEU A 104 -8.99 7.71 -1.69
CA LEU A 104 -9.04 6.76 -0.57
C LEU A 104 -10.11 5.67 -0.76
N ILE A 105 -11.27 6.03 -1.30
CA ILE A 105 -12.34 5.06 -1.58
C ILE A 105 -11.93 4.13 -2.73
N LEU A 106 -11.40 4.67 -3.82
CA LEU A 106 -10.95 3.87 -4.97
C LEU A 106 -9.87 2.86 -4.56
N ILE A 107 -8.89 3.30 -3.77
CA ILE A 107 -7.82 2.43 -3.27
C ILE A 107 -8.41 1.29 -2.45
N CYS A 108 -9.34 1.58 -1.54
CA CYS A 108 -9.97 0.56 -0.69
C CYS A 108 -10.76 -0.45 -1.53
N VAL A 109 -11.49 0.01 -2.57
CA VAL A 109 -12.19 -0.89 -3.50
C VAL A 109 -11.21 -1.74 -4.29
N SER A 110 -10.11 -1.16 -4.78
CA SER A 110 -9.06 -1.89 -5.49
C SER A 110 -8.40 -2.95 -4.61
N GLU A 111 -8.10 -2.64 -3.34
CA GLU A 111 -7.55 -3.60 -2.37
C GLU A 111 -8.48 -4.79 -2.17
N ILE A 112 -9.80 -4.54 -2.03
CA ILE A 112 -10.79 -5.62 -1.89
C ILE A 112 -10.82 -6.50 -3.15
N ILE A 113 -10.83 -5.88 -4.34
CA ILE A 113 -10.82 -6.63 -5.61
C ILE A 113 -9.56 -7.49 -5.72
N VAL A 114 -8.39 -6.92 -5.45
CA VAL A 114 -7.11 -7.64 -5.51
C VAL A 114 -7.07 -8.76 -4.48
N ALA A 115 -7.53 -8.52 -3.24
CA ALA A 115 -7.59 -9.54 -2.20
C ALA A 115 -8.47 -10.73 -2.61
N VAL A 116 -9.64 -10.47 -3.20
CA VAL A 116 -10.53 -11.51 -3.72
C VAL A 116 -9.88 -12.26 -4.88
N LEU A 117 -9.25 -11.55 -5.83
CA LEU A 117 -8.56 -12.17 -6.96
C LEU A 117 -7.39 -13.05 -6.51
N LEU A 118 -6.60 -12.59 -5.54
CA LEU A 118 -5.50 -13.37 -4.96
C LEU A 118 -6.05 -14.62 -4.26
N GLN A 119 -7.10 -14.48 -3.44
CA GLN A 119 -7.69 -15.63 -2.74
C GLN A 119 -8.25 -16.69 -3.71
N VAL A 120 -8.87 -16.27 -4.82
CA VAL A 120 -9.46 -17.18 -5.80
C VAL A 120 -8.40 -17.85 -6.67
N ASN A 121 -7.36 -17.11 -7.08
CA ASN A 121 -6.36 -17.61 -8.03
C ASN A 121 -5.10 -18.20 -7.38
N PHE A 122 -4.81 -17.90 -6.11
CA PHE A 122 -3.64 -18.40 -5.39
C PHE A 122 -4.03 -19.28 -4.21
N SER A 123 -5.04 -20.14 -4.41
CA SER A 123 -5.27 -21.24 -3.49
C SER A 123 -4.10 -22.23 -3.54
N ALA A 124 -3.84 -22.96 -2.45
CA ALA A 124 -2.81 -24.02 -2.42
C ALA A 124 -2.91 -24.96 -3.64
N SER A 125 -4.13 -25.36 -4.01
CA SER A 125 -4.38 -26.22 -5.17
C SER A 125 -3.96 -25.61 -6.52
N THR A 126 -3.95 -24.29 -6.63
CA THR A 126 -3.48 -23.59 -7.84
C THR A 126 -1.97 -23.51 -7.84
N PHE A 127 -1.35 -23.25 -6.68
CA PHE A 127 0.11 -23.29 -6.51
C PHE A 127 0.67 -24.66 -6.88
N ASP A 128 0.06 -25.75 -6.40
CA ASP A 128 0.48 -27.13 -6.71
C ASP A 128 0.49 -27.41 -8.22
N LYS A 129 -0.48 -26.89 -8.95
CA LYS A 129 -0.54 -27.05 -10.41
C LYS A 129 0.58 -26.28 -11.15
N TYR A 130 0.94 -25.09 -10.64
CA TYR A 130 2.04 -24.31 -11.20
C TYR A 130 3.41 -24.85 -10.77
N SER A 131 3.51 -25.42 -9.56
CA SER A 131 4.73 -26.03 -9.05
C SER A 131 5.13 -27.24 -9.89
N GLU A 132 4.18 -28.08 -10.29
CA GLU A 132 4.44 -29.26 -11.11
C GLU A 132 4.84 -28.97 -12.57
N THR A 133 4.63 -27.75 -13.05
CA THR A 133 4.82 -27.42 -14.47
C THR A 133 5.83 -26.30 -14.69
N GLN A 134 5.40 -25.06 -14.51
CA GLN A 134 6.19 -23.89 -14.87
C GLN A 134 7.35 -23.66 -13.89
N PHE A 135 7.11 -23.83 -12.59
CA PHE A 135 8.16 -23.60 -11.60
C PHE A 135 9.23 -24.70 -11.63
N LEU A 136 8.84 -25.95 -11.93
CA LEU A 136 9.82 -27.01 -12.19
C LEU A 136 10.75 -26.65 -13.35
N ALA A 137 10.20 -26.20 -14.48
CA ALA A 137 11.00 -25.81 -15.63
C ALA A 137 11.94 -24.63 -15.31
N ASN A 138 11.46 -23.65 -14.56
CA ASN A 138 12.26 -22.51 -14.12
C ASN A 138 13.35 -22.94 -13.12
N TRP A 139 13.04 -23.85 -12.19
CA TRP A 139 14.02 -24.41 -11.25
C TRP A 139 15.15 -25.11 -12.01
N LYS A 140 14.83 -26.01 -12.95
CA LYS A 140 15.84 -26.69 -13.77
C LYS A 140 16.72 -25.70 -14.55
N ALA A 141 16.14 -24.61 -15.07
CA ALA A 141 16.90 -23.56 -15.74
C ALA A 141 17.83 -22.79 -14.78
N LEU A 142 17.40 -22.55 -13.52
CA LEU A 142 18.25 -21.95 -12.49
C LEU A 142 19.41 -22.87 -12.10
N VAL A 143 19.15 -24.17 -11.97
CA VAL A 143 20.16 -25.19 -11.70
C VAL A 143 21.21 -25.19 -12.83
N GLU A 144 20.78 -25.23 -14.09
CA GLU A 144 21.70 -25.16 -15.24
C GLU A 144 22.59 -23.91 -15.21
N LYS A 145 22.03 -22.74 -14.85
CA LYS A 145 22.82 -21.51 -14.68
C LYS A 145 23.82 -21.60 -13.53
N ALA A 146 23.43 -22.20 -12.40
CA ALA A 146 24.28 -22.37 -11.23
C ALA A 146 25.55 -23.21 -11.50
N GLU A 147 25.58 -24.03 -12.55
CA GLU A 147 26.80 -24.73 -12.98
C GLU A 147 27.91 -23.74 -13.39
N THR A 148 27.55 -22.57 -13.91
CA THR A 148 28.50 -21.60 -14.48
C THR A 148 28.51 -20.24 -13.78
N ASP A 149 27.51 -19.97 -12.94
CA ASP A 149 27.32 -18.70 -12.24
C ASP A 149 27.24 -18.92 -10.72
N SER A 150 28.23 -18.39 -9.99
CA SER A 150 28.33 -18.54 -8.54
C SER A 150 27.20 -17.84 -7.78
N GLU A 151 26.61 -16.78 -8.33
CA GLU A 151 25.50 -16.06 -7.67
C GLU A 151 24.23 -16.93 -7.64
N TYR A 152 23.97 -17.65 -8.73
CA TYR A 152 22.87 -18.62 -8.80
C TYR A 152 23.14 -19.83 -7.89
N LEU A 153 24.38 -20.30 -7.86
CA LEU A 153 24.78 -21.41 -6.98
C LEU A 153 24.56 -21.06 -5.50
N GLU A 154 25.08 -19.91 -5.06
CA GLU A 154 24.92 -19.43 -3.69
C GLU A 154 23.44 -19.25 -3.32
N TRP A 155 22.65 -18.66 -4.21
CA TRP A 155 21.22 -18.46 -3.97
C TRP A 155 20.46 -19.78 -3.85
N ILE A 156 20.70 -20.76 -4.73
CA ILE A 156 20.03 -22.07 -4.66
C ILE A 156 20.39 -22.78 -3.35
N GLN A 157 21.68 -22.81 -2.99
CA GLN A 157 22.14 -23.43 -1.75
C GLN A 157 21.52 -22.76 -0.52
N GLU A 158 21.43 -21.42 -0.50
CA GLU A 158 20.75 -20.68 0.57
C GLU A 158 19.27 -21.08 0.69
N GLN A 159 18.55 -21.21 -0.44
CA GLN A 159 17.15 -21.64 -0.40
C GLN A 159 17.00 -23.10 0.08
N GLN A 160 17.89 -24.00 -0.34
CA GLN A 160 17.92 -25.39 0.11
C GLN A 160 18.19 -25.50 1.60
N ASP A 161 19.11 -24.68 2.15
CA ASP A 161 19.42 -24.65 3.57
C ASP A 161 18.28 -24.03 4.40
N LEU A 162 17.71 -22.90 3.95
CA LEU A 162 16.58 -22.25 4.62
C LEU A 162 15.34 -23.17 4.65
N GLY A 163 15.08 -23.89 3.56
CA GLY A 163 13.97 -24.81 3.43
C GLY A 163 14.25 -26.22 3.93
N THR A 164 15.50 -26.56 4.25
CA THR A 164 15.94 -27.94 4.53
C THR A 164 15.43 -28.90 3.45
N CYS A 165 15.61 -28.52 2.17
CA CYS A 165 14.96 -29.13 1.02
C CYS A 165 15.93 -29.42 -0.13
N CYS A 166 15.53 -30.36 -1.00
CA CYS A 166 16.31 -30.82 -2.15
C CYS A 166 15.43 -31.05 -3.38
N GLY A 167 15.90 -30.60 -4.55
CA GLY A 167 15.11 -30.64 -5.79
C GLY A 167 13.82 -29.83 -5.69
N TRP A 168 13.10 -29.70 -6.79
CA TRP A 168 11.81 -29.01 -6.81
C TRP A 168 10.65 -29.97 -6.52
N LEU A 169 10.57 -31.10 -7.22
CA LEU A 169 9.59 -32.17 -7.02
C LEU A 169 10.23 -33.49 -6.62
N ASP A 170 11.50 -33.70 -6.95
CA ASP A 170 12.23 -34.93 -6.62
C ASP A 170 13.65 -34.59 -6.14
N SER A 171 13.91 -34.87 -4.87
CA SER A 171 15.23 -34.67 -4.24
C SER A 171 16.32 -35.56 -4.81
N SER A 172 15.94 -36.63 -5.51
CA SER A 172 16.84 -37.61 -6.11
C SER A 172 17.04 -37.44 -7.63
N ASP A 173 16.28 -36.56 -8.29
CA ASP A 173 16.48 -36.25 -9.71
C ASP A 173 17.77 -35.44 -9.89
N ALA A 174 18.73 -36.01 -10.61
CA ALA A 174 20.01 -35.38 -10.89
C ALA A 174 19.90 -34.13 -11.79
N GLU A 175 18.78 -33.95 -12.50
CA GLU A 175 18.49 -32.71 -13.23
C GLU A 175 18.03 -31.57 -12.31
N GLU A 176 17.38 -31.90 -11.19
CA GLU A 176 16.90 -30.92 -10.20
C GLU A 176 17.92 -30.67 -9.08
N ASN A 177 18.78 -31.66 -8.83
CA ASN A 177 19.74 -31.70 -7.74
C ASN A 177 21.06 -32.39 -8.14
N PRO A 178 21.83 -31.82 -9.07
CA PRO A 178 23.12 -32.37 -9.49
C PRO A 178 24.17 -32.31 -8.37
N ALA A 179 25.22 -33.11 -8.50
CA ALA A 179 26.22 -33.32 -7.45
C ALA A 179 27.01 -32.07 -6.99
N TYR A 180 26.96 -30.96 -7.75
CA TYR A 180 27.57 -29.69 -7.35
C TYR A 180 26.67 -28.86 -6.43
N LEU A 181 25.37 -29.15 -6.37
CA LEU A 181 24.48 -28.63 -5.33
C LEU A 181 24.68 -29.50 -4.08
N SER A 182 25.08 -28.87 -2.98
CA SER A 182 25.35 -29.56 -1.72
C SER A 182 24.04 -29.87 -1.00
N CYS A 183 23.23 -30.73 -1.57
CA CYS A 183 22.07 -31.24 -0.86
C CYS A 183 22.54 -32.27 0.17
N ASP A 184 22.38 -31.94 1.46
CA ASP A 184 22.66 -32.90 2.52
C ASP A 184 21.70 -34.08 2.36
N THR A 185 22.24 -35.29 2.43
CA THR A 185 21.46 -36.55 2.47
C THR A 185 20.42 -36.58 3.59
N ALA A 186 20.53 -35.69 4.59
CA ALA A 186 19.54 -35.49 5.64
C ALA A 186 18.27 -34.74 5.18
N TYR A 187 18.33 -34.01 4.07
CA TYR A 187 17.20 -33.24 3.53
C TYR A 187 16.32 -34.16 2.67
N THR A 188 15.18 -34.59 3.21
CA THR A 188 14.24 -35.46 2.50
C THR A 188 13.06 -34.71 1.87
N ALA A 189 12.88 -33.43 2.20
CA ALA A 189 11.79 -32.61 1.68
C ALA A 189 12.13 -32.03 0.31
N VAL A 190 11.12 -31.76 -0.51
CA VAL A 190 11.27 -31.10 -1.81
C VAL A 190 11.06 -29.60 -1.67
N CYS A 191 11.78 -28.79 -2.44
CA CYS A 191 11.73 -27.34 -2.26
C CYS A 191 10.38 -26.72 -2.64
N SER A 192 9.60 -27.36 -3.51
CA SER A 192 8.23 -26.90 -3.78
C SER A 192 7.35 -26.88 -2.53
N ASP A 193 7.49 -27.84 -1.61
CA ASP A 193 6.77 -27.86 -0.34
C ASP A 193 7.17 -26.68 0.55
N TYR A 194 8.48 -26.42 0.67
CA TYR A 194 8.99 -25.26 1.41
C TYR A 194 8.44 -23.95 0.85
N PHE A 195 8.49 -23.75 -0.48
CA PHE A 195 7.96 -22.54 -1.10
C PHE A 195 6.43 -22.44 -0.97
N SER A 196 5.70 -23.56 -1.07
CA SER A 196 4.24 -23.59 -0.89
C SER A 196 3.83 -23.25 0.54
N GLU A 197 4.51 -23.83 1.53
CA GLU A 197 4.27 -23.57 2.95
C GLU A 197 4.65 -22.13 3.33
N ASN A 198 5.80 -21.66 2.85
CA ASN A 198 6.25 -20.29 3.09
C ASN A 198 5.28 -19.29 2.43
N PHE A 199 4.85 -19.55 1.19
CA PHE A 199 3.83 -18.73 0.53
C PHE A 199 2.52 -18.71 1.32
N SER A 200 2.03 -19.89 1.73
CA SER A 200 0.77 -20.02 2.48
C SER A 200 0.81 -19.33 3.86
N THR A 201 1.91 -19.49 4.59
CA THR A 201 2.11 -18.89 5.92
C THR A 201 2.25 -17.38 5.81
N LYS A 202 3.08 -16.90 4.88
CA LYS A 202 3.24 -15.45 4.64
C LYS A 202 1.96 -14.84 4.11
N PHE A 203 1.15 -15.56 3.33
CA PHE A 203 -0.14 -15.08 2.89
C PHE A 203 -1.10 -14.81 4.07
N GLY A 204 -1.09 -15.64 5.12
CA GLY A 204 -1.84 -15.39 6.36
C GLY A 204 -1.40 -14.10 7.08
N ASP A 205 -0.09 -13.85 7.14
CA ASP A 205 0.46 -12.61 7.67
C ASP A 205 0.02 -11.40 6.82
N PHE A 206 0.07 -11.54 5.48
CA PHE A 206 -0.36 -10.49 4.54
C PHE A 206 -1.84 -10.15 4.68
N GLN A 207 -2.72 -11.14 4.88
CA GLN A 207 -4.14 -10.89 5.12
C GLN A 207 -4.37 -10.06 6.39
N THR A 208 -3.64 -10.38 7.46
CA THR A 208 -3.73 -9.65 8.73
C THR A 208 -3.25 -8.20 8.58
N ILE A 209 -2.11 -8.00 7.90
CA ILE A 209 -1.57 -6.67 7.62
C ILE A 209 -2.52 -5.87 6.74
N SER A 210 -3.05 -6.49 5.68
CA SER A 210 -4.01 -5.87 4.75
C SER A 210 -5.27 -5.40 5.46
N LEU A 211 -5.84 -6.23 6.36
CA LEU A 211 -6.98 -5.84 7.17
C LEU A 211 -6.68 -4.64 8.09
N ALA A 212 -5.51 -4.63 8.74
CA ALA A 212 -5.10 -3.51 9.59
C ALA A 212 -4.98 -2.20 8.79
N LEU A 213 -4.40 -2.26 7.58
CA LEU A 213 -4.29 -1.12 6.67
C LEU A 213 -5.66 -0.62 6.22
N ALA A 214 -6.56 -1.53 5.85
CA ALA A 214 -7.93 -1.18 5.44
C ALA A 214 -8.68 -0.45 6.57
N ILE A 215 -8.53 -0.88 7.83
CA ILE A 215 -9.12 -0.19 8.99
C ILE A 215 -8.58 1.24 9.10
N VAL A 216 -7.26 1.41 9.02
CA VAL A 216 -6.61 2.73 9.07
C VAL A 216 -7.13 3.62 7.94
N GLN A 217 -7.27 3.08 6.75
CA GLN A 217 -7.77 3.78 5.57
C GLN A 217 -9.22 4.24 5.72
N VAL A 218 -10.10 3.38 6.25
CA VAL A 218 -11.49 3.76 6.57
C VAL A 218 -11.51 4.86 7.64
N CYS A 219 -10.65 4.80 8.66
CA CYS A 219 -10.52 5.88 9.64
C CYS A 219 -10.08 7.19 8.97
N MET A 220 -9.12 7.15 8.03
CA MET A 220 -8.64 8.32 7.30
C MET A 220 -9.73 8.91 6.40
N ALA A 221 -10.49 8.07 5.69
CA ALA A 221 -11.62 8.49 4.88
C ALA A 221 -12.69 9.17 5.74
N THR A 222 -13.03 8.57 6.87
CA THR A 222 -14.01 9.11 7.82
C THR A 222 -13.54 10.44 8.43
N GLY A 223 -12.27 10.54 8.82
CA GLY A 223 -11.67 11.78 9.32
C GLY A 223 -11.65 12.89 8.26
N THR A 224 -11.31 12.54 7.01
CA THR A 224 -11.34 13.46 5.86
C THR A 224 -12.76 13.98 5.62
N PHE A 225 -13.75 13.08 5.59
CA PHE A 225 -15.16 13.45 5.43
C PHE A 225 -15.63 14.38 6.55
N ALA A 226 -15.27 14.10 7.81
CA ALA A 226 -15.60 14.95 8.94
C ALA A 226 -15.01 16.36 8.79
N ILE A 227 -13.77 16.50 8.31
CA ILE A 227 -13.16 17.81 8.02
C ILE A 227 -13.90 18.52 6.87
N ILE A 228 -14.19 17.82 5.77
CA ILE A 228 -14.91 18.38 4.62
C ILE A 228 -16.25 19.00 5.03
N CYS A 229 -16.98 18.32 5.91
CA CYS A 229 -18.26 18.82 6.43
C CYS A 229 -18.09 20.05 7.31
N ARG A 230 -17.03 20.10 8.12
CA ARG A 230 -16.73 21.22 9.02
C ARG A 230 -16.18 22.45 8.29
N LEU A 231 -15.53 22.28 7.13
CA LEU A 231 -14.85 23.38 6.43
C LEU A 231 -15.74 24.61 6.14
N LYS A 232 -17.03 24.41 5.83
CA LYS A 232 -17.93 25.49 5.42
C LYS A 232 -18.35 26.43 6.57
N GLU A 233 -18.31 25.95 7.80
CA GLU A 233 -18.82 26.71 8.96
C GLU A 233 -17.72 27.27 9.85
N PHE A 234 -16.54 26.66 9.87
CA PHE A 234 -15.43 27.09 10.72
C PHE A 234 -14.44 28.02 10.03
N TYR A 235 -14.38 27.99 8.70
CA TYR A 235 -13.50 28.84 7.92
C TYR A 235 -14.37 29.72 7.04
N LYS A 236 -15.03 30.71 7.67
CA LYS A 236 -15.36 31.94 6.94
C LYS A 236 -14.07 32.38 6.25
N SER A 237 -14.15 32.74 4.97
CA SER A 237 -13.05 33.43 4.31
C SER A 237 -12.53 34.49 5.27
N GLU A 238 -11.25 34.47 5.62
CA GLU A 238 -10.63 35.61 6.29
C GLU A 238 -11.03 36.84 5.48
N GLU A 239 -11.75 37.76 6.10
CA GLU A 239 -11.89 39.10 5.55
C GLU A 239 -10.47 39.65 5.56
N VAL A 240 -9.89 39.78 4.37
CA VAL A 240 -8.62 40.49 4.24
C VAL A 240 -8.98 41.96 4.40
N ASP A 241 -8.68 42.51 5.57
CA ASP A 241 -8.83 43.93 5.85
C ASP A 241 -7.81 44.71 5.00
N PHE A 242 -8.28 45.29 3.89
CA PHE A 242 -7.51 46.21 3.06
C PHE A 242 -7.63 47.67 3.55
N GLY A 243 -7.94 47.87 4.83
CA GLY A 243 -8.32 49.18 5.38
C GLY A 243 -9.74 49.58 4.98
N ASP A 244 -10.10 50.81 5.33
CA ASP A 244 -11.46 51.42 5.39
C ASP A 244 -12.39 51.30 4.16
N TYR A 245 -12.04 50.57 3.10
CA TYR A 245 -12.78 50.67 1.84
C TYR A 245 -13.50 49.43 1.32
N VAL A 246 -13.19 48.18 1.67
CA VAL A 246 -13.98 47.04 1.11
C VAL A 246 -13.92 45.78 1.99
N HIS A 247 -15.03 45.45 2.66
CA HIS A 247 -15.23 44.13 3.29
C HIS A 247 -15.91 43.17 2.29
N VAL A 248 -15.14 42.45 1.48
CA VAL A 248 -15.69 41.42 0.58
C VAL A 248 -15.09 40.05 0.89
N PRO A 249 -15.92 39.00 1.11
CA PRO A 249 -15.42 37.67 1.42
C PRO A 249 -14.62 37.08 0.26
N PHE A 250 -13.40 36.61 0.56
CA PHE A 250 -12.54 35.92 -0.40
C PHE A 250 -13.27 34.71 -1.01
N GLY A 251 -13.50 34.76 -2.33
CA GLY A 251 -14.26 33.76 -3.09
C GLY A 251 -15.56 34.25 -3.73
N LYS A 252 -16.01 35.49 -3.44
CA LYS A 252 -17.10 36.14 -4.20
C LYS A 252 -16.63 37.09 -5.31
N ILE A 253 -15.36 37.46 -5.32
CA ILE A 253 -14.77 38.29 -6.38
C ILE A 253 -14.59 37.41 -7.61
N LYS A 254 -15.48 37.55 -8.58
CA LYS A 254 -15.38 36.84 -9.87
C LYS A 254 -14.81 37.74 -10.94
N ARG A 255 -14.83 39.07 -10.74
CA ARG A 255 -14.30 40.08 -11.65
C ARG A 255 -13.68 41.23 -10.85
N VAL A 256 -12.77 41.96 -11.48
CA VAL A 256 -12.13 43.16 -10.91
C VAL A 256 -13.16 44.26 -10.60
N GLU A 257 -14.28 44.27 -11.31
CA GLU A 257 -15.40 45.20 -11.09
C GLU A 257 -16.06 45.03 -9.71
N ASP A 258 -15.97 43.84 -9.10
CA ASP A 258 -16.51 43.56 -7.77
C ASP A 258 -15.71 44.24 -6.63
N LEU A 259 -14.57 44.87 -6.94
CA LEU A 259 -13.67 45.54 -6.00
C LEU A 259 -13.83 47.08 -5.97
N ILE A 260 -14.68 47.67 -6.82
CA ILE A 260 -14.78 49.14 -7.03
C ILE A 260 -16.16 49.68 -6.60
N GLY A 261 -16.87 48.96 -5.72
CA GLY A 261 -18.18 49.35 -5.18
C GLY A 261 -18.09 49.91 -3.78
#